data_AF-D2I435-F1
#
_entry.id   AF-D2I435-F1
#
_cell.length_a   1.000
_cell.length_b   1.000
_cell.length_c   1.000
_cell.angle_alpha   90.00
_cell.angle_beta   90.00
_cell.angle_gamma   90.00
#
_symmetry.space_group_name_H-M   'P 1'
#
loop_
_entity.id
_entity.type
_entity.pdbx_description
1 polymer ?
#
loop_
_entity_poly.entity_id
_entity_poly.type
_entity_poly.pdbx_seq_one_letter_code
_entity_poly.pdbx_strand_id
1 'polypeptide(L)' 'GFSGRVPLPFSCIGNRGFCFPFRCLHNWEEIGRCFFPTQKCCRRQK' A
#
# COMPACT_ATOMS: atom_id res chain seq x y z
N GLY A 1 23.47 10.76 4.31
CA GLY A 1 22.02 11.01 4.15
C GLY A 1 21.39 9.80 3.50
N PHE A 2 20.57 9.05 4.24
CA PHE A 2 19.82 7.93 3.67
C PHE A 2 18.64 8.48 2.87
N SER A 3 18.91 8.96 1.66
CA SER A 3 17.88 9.20 0.63
C SER A 3 17.64 7.89 -0.12
N GLY A 4 17.27 6.84 0.63
CA GLY A 4 16.84 5.58 0.04
C GLY A 4 15.33 5.60 0.10
N ARG A 5 14.67 5.88 -1.02
CA ARG A 5 13.22 5.70 -1.17
C ARG A 5 12.89 4.31 -0.61
N VAL A 6 12.30 4.27 0.59
CA VAL A 6 11.79 3.02 1.15
C VAL A 6 10.96 2.41 0.04
N PRO A 7 11.26 1.18 -0.42
CA PRO A 7 10.52 0.62 -1.53
C PRO A 7 9.06 0.65 -1.12
N LEU A 8 8.22 1.36 -1.87
CA LEU A 8 6.77 1.46 -1.66
C LEU A 8 6.10 0.16 -1.15
N PRO A 9 6.51 -1.07 -1.55
CA PRO A 9 5.95 -2.29 -0.97
C PRO A 9 6.15 -2.46 0.56
N PHE A 10 7.27 -2.03 1.13
CA PHE A 10 7.52 -2.17 2.57
C PHE A 10 6.64 -1.24 3.40
N SER A 11 6.34 -0.03 2.91
CA SER A 11 5.40 0.87 3.59
C SER A 11 3.99 0.27 3.63
N CYS A 12 3.60 -0.51 2.62
CA CYS A 12 2.30 -1.19 2.61
C CYS A 12 2.21 -2.25 3.71
N ILE A 13 3.16 -3.19 3.73
CA ILE A 13 3.21 -4.27 4.73
C ILE A 13 3.41 -3.68 6.14
N GLY A 14 4.27 -2.66 6.28
CA GLY A 14 4.53 -1.99 7.55
C GLY A 14 3.32 -1.26 8.15
N ASN A 15 2.41 -0.76 7.31
CA ASN A 15 1.16 -0.12 7.75
C ASN A 15 -0.02 -1.12 7.91
N ARG A 16 0.24 -2.44 7.90
CA ARG A 16 -0.81 -3.48 7.82
C ARG A 16 -1.74 -3.28 6.62
N GLY A 17 -1.19 -2.74 5.53
CA GLY A 17 -1.85 -2.63 4.25
C GLY A 17 -1.73 -3.92 3.45
N PHE A 18 -2.70 -4.17 2.58
CA PHE A 18 -2.69 -5.22 1.57
C PHE A 18 -2.65 -4.60 0.18
N CYS A 19 -1.94 -5.28 -0.74
CA CYS A 19 -1.91 -4.92 -2.14
C CYS A 19 -3.11 -5.52 -2.87
N PHE A 20 -3.93 -4.67 -3.48
CA PHE A 20 -5.04 -5.08 -4.33
C PHE A 20 -4.78 -4.72 -5.79
N PRO A 21 -5.10 -5.60 -6.74
CA PRO A 21 -4.79 -5.42 -8.17
C PRO A 21 -5.59 -4.34 -8.89
N PHE A 22 -6.76 -3.94 -8.38
CA PHE A 22 -7.62 -2.95 -9.03
C PHE A 22 -8.18 -1.89 -8.08
N ARG A 23 -8.80 -2.31 -6.97
CA ARG A 23 -9.45 -1.42 -5.99
C ARG A 23 -9.35 -2.00 -4.59
N CYS A 24 -9.36 -1.11 -3.60
CA CYS A 24 -9.51 -1.46 -2.19
C CYS A 24 -10.93 -1.99 -1.91
N LEU A 25 -11.03 -2.91 -0.94
CA LEU A 25 -12.31 -3.40 -0.44
C LEU A 25 -13.12 -2.29 0.25
N HIS A 26 -14.44 -2.47 0.32
CA HIS A 26 -15.31 -1.61 1.13
C HIS A 26 -14.87 -1.72 2.61
N ASN A 27 -14.65 -0.60 3.31
CA ASN A 27 -13.98 -0.47 4.63
C ASN A 27 -12.43 -0.49 4.62
N TRP A 28 -11.81 -0.35 3.45
CA TRP A 28 -10.36 -0.20 3.34
C TRP A 28 -10.01 1.14 2.71
N GLU A 29 -9.02 1.82 3.28
CA GLU A 29 -8.52 3.10 2.81
C GLU A 29 -7.28 2.90 1.94
N GLU A 30 -7.21 3.58 0.79
CA GLU A 30 -6.03 3.57 -0.06
C GLU A 30 -4.93 4.42 0.61
N ILE A 31 -3.86 3.76 1.06
CA ILE A 31 -2.72 4.42 1.71
C ILE A 31 -1.54 4.60 0.74
N GLY A 32 -1.63 4.07 -0.47
CA GLY A 32 -0.59 4.22 -1.50
C GLY A 32 -0.69 3.19 -2.63
N ARG A 33 0.45 2.88 -3.24
CA ARG A 33 0.58 1.89 -4.31
C ARG A 33 1.62 0.84 -3.95
N CYS A 34 1.48 -0.34 -4.53
CA CYS A 34 2.42 -1.43 -4.33
C CYS A 34 3.49 -1.48 -5.44
N PHE A 35 4.17 -2.62 -5.57
CA PHE A 35 5.25 -2.81 -6.55
C PHE A 35 4.81 -2.51 -7.99
N PHE A 36 3.57 -2.84 -8.34
CA PHE A 36 3.00 -2.52 -9.65
C PHE A 36 2.19 -1.23 -9.57
N PRO A 37 2.26 -0.36 -10.59
CA PRO A 37 1.50 0.90 -10.65
C PRO A 37 -0.01 0.69 -10.66
N THR A 38 -0.46 -0.49 -11.11
CA THR A 38 -1.86 -0.93 -11.08
C THR A 38 -2.31 -1.41 -9.70
N GLN A 39 -1.37 -1.85 -8.86
CA GLN A 39 -1.69 -2.35 -7.53
C GLN A 39 -1.78 -1.21 -6.52
N LYS A 40 -2.91 -1.17 -5.83
CA LYS A 40 -3.20 -0.21 -4.77
C LYS A 40 -2.87 -0.83 -3.42
N CYS A 41 -2.20 -0.08 -2.58
CA CYS A 41 -2.02 -0.46 -1.18
C CYS A 41 -3.20 0.07 -0.38
N CYS A 42 -3.92 -0.86 0.24
CA CYS A 42 -5.15 -0.58 0.98
C CYS A 42 -4.97 -1.01 2.42
N ARG A 43 -5.35 -0.18 3.38
CA ARG A 43 -5.34 -0.52 4.81
C ARG A 43 -6.77 -0.70 5.31
N ARG A 44 -7.00 -1.73 6.10
CA ARG A 44 -8.28 -1.91 6.79
C ARG A 44 -8.45 -0.79 7.83
N GLN A 45 -9.50 0.01 7.67
CA GLN A 45 -9.96 0.94 8.71
C GLN A 45 -10.56 0.07 9.83
N LYS A 46 -10.20 0.34 11.09
CA LYS A 46 -10.72 -0.40 12.25
C LYS A 46 -12.08 0.16 12.66
#